data_AF-A0A402ANP7-F1
#
_entry.id   AF-A0A402ANP7-F1
#
_cell.length_a   1.000
_cell.length_b   1.000
_cell.length_c   1.000
_cell.angle_alpha   90.00
_cell.angle_beta   90.00
_cell.angle_gamma   90.00
#
_symmetry.space_group_name_H-M   'P 1'
#
loop_
_entity.id
_entity.type
_entity.pdbx_description
1 polymer ?
#
loop_
_entity_poly.entity_id
_entity_poly.type
_entity_poly.pdbx_seq_one_letter_code
_entity_poly.pdbx_strand_id
1 'polypeptide(L)'
;MDFVDWRKRLEKPQLDTEENRPSTYRGRRMGDYVEEMIRKAQERGDFDHLKGMGKPLQLDAHQTDDNSMAYGILKNNDYVPFEIQLQKQIDADIERAGREIRYLIAQRKHLSARKIAPFESEKRRFNAAVEKAATEYDEALRRINSKILTLNVSAPSSLHKPILKVGEMVAEFRQQCPLFER
;
A
#
# COMPACT_ATOMS: atom_id res chain seq x y z
N MET A 1 -27.98 -23.12 37.01
CA MET A 1 -27.30 -22.73 35.75
C MET A 1 -28.19 -23.25 34.64
N ASP A 2 -29.03 -22.40 34.08
CA ASP A 2 -30.09 -22.83 33.16
C ASP A 2 -29.68 -22.63 31.70
N PHE A 3 -29.77 -23.71 30.93
CA PHE A 3 -29.41 -23.78 29.52
C PHE A 3 -30.47 -23.07 28.66
N VAL A 4 -30.05 -22.06 27.89
CA VAL A 4 -30.93 -21.32 26.97
C VAL A 4 -30.90 -21.98 25.59
N ASP A 5 -31.98 -22.67 25.24
CA ASP A 5 -32.19 -23.28 23.93
C ASP A 5 -32.70 -22.23 22.91
N TRP A 6 -31.82 -21.86 21.98
CA TRP A 6 -32.04 -20.82 20.97
C TRP A 6 -32.99 -21.25 19.83
N ARG A 7 -33.46 -22.50 19.79
CA ARG A 7 -34.43 -22.98 18.78
C ARG A 7 -35.87 -22.58 19.07
N LYS A 8 -36.20 -22.18 20.30
CA LYS A 8 -37.53 -21.64 20.62
C LYS A 8 -37.55 -20.15 20.31
N ARG A 9 -37.95 -19.84 19.07
CA ARG A 9 -38.24 -18.50 18.55
C ARG A 9 -39.12 -17.74 19.55
N LEU A 10 -38.51 -16.79 20.27
CA LEU A 10 -39.20 -15.79 21.07
C LEU A 10 -40.31 -15.18 20.23
N GLU A 11 -41.54 -15.24 20.75
CA GLU A 11 -42.69 -14.55 20.17
C GLU A 11 -42.28 -13.10 19.91
N LYS A 12 -42.40 -12.68 18.64
CA LYS A 12 -42.05 -11.32 18.24
C LYS A 12 -42.93 -10.35 19.04
N PRO A 13 -42.38 -9.25 19.59
CA PRO A 13 -43.20 -8.22 20.20
C PRO A 13 -44.22 -7.76 19.18
N GLN A 14 -45.48 -7.65 19.59
CA GLN A 14 -46.52 -7.02 18.79
C GLN A 14 -46.11 -5.55 18.64
N LEU A 15 -45.51 -5.22 17.50
CA LEU A 15 -45.33 -3.85 17.07
C LEU A 15 -46.72 -3.33 16.76
N ASP A 16 -47.15 -2.38 17.59
CA ASP A 16 -48.39 -1.64 17.39
C ASP A 16 -48.50 -1.19 15.94
N THR A 17 -49.70 -1.38 15.41
CA THR A 17 -50.11 -1.07 14.05
C THR A 17 -49.98 0.44 13.82
N GLU A 18 -48.77 0.92 13.51
CA GLU A 18 -48.61 2.26 12.96
C GLU A 18 -49.16 2.27 11.54
N GLU A 19 -50.27 2.99 11.43
CA GLU A 19 -50.99 3.36 10.22
C GLU A 19 -50.10 3.44 8.98
N ASN A 20 -50.52 2.66 7.98
CA ASN A 20 -50.14 2.72 6.59
C ASN A 20 -50.25 4.16 6.04
N ARG A 21 -49.22 4.98 6.25
CA ARG A 21 -49.06 6.25 5.55
C ARG A 21 -48.49 5.94 4.17
N PRO A 22 -49.19 6.22 3.06
CA PRO A 22 -48.66 5.95 1.74
C PRO A 22 -47.44 6.83 1.50
N SER A 23 -46.25 6.22 1.51
CA SER A 23 -45.03 6.89 1.08
C SER A 23 -45.19 7.28 -0.39
N THR A 24 -45.25 8.58 -0.66
CA THR A 24 -45.45 9.17 -2.00
C THR A 24 -44.20 9.11 -2.89
N TYR A 25 -43.15 8.39 -2.49
CA TYR A 25 -42.00 8.14 -3.36
C TYR A 25 -42.28 6.98 -4.32
N ARG A 26 -42.93 7.28 -5.45
CA ARG A 26 -42.83 6.46 -6.68
C ARG A 26 -41.47 6.68 -7.36
N GLY A 27 -40.38 6.44 -6.64
CA GLY A 27 -39.02 6.38 -7.17
C GLY A 27 -38.51 4.95 -6.99
N ARG A 28 -38.00 4.34 -8.08
CA ARG A 28 -37.36 3.01 -8.02
C ARG A 28 -36.33 2.97 -6.88
N ARG A 29 -36.33 1.90 -6.10
CA ARG A 29 -35.31 1.67 -5.06
C ARG A 29 -33.99 1.33 -5.74
N MET A 30 -32.86 1.59 -5.08
CA MET A 30 -31.53 1.24 -5.62
C MET A 30 -31.42 -0.23 -6.05
N GLY A 31 -32.07 -1.15 -5.31
CA GLY A 31 -32.16 -2.56 -5.70
C GLY A 31 -32.82 -2.78 -7.06
N ASP A 32 -33.88 -2.03 -7.38
CA ASP A 32 -34.60 -2.15 -8.64
C ASP A 32 -33.73 -1.72 -9.84
N TYR A 33 -32.83 -0.73 -9.65
CA TYR A 33 -31.87 -0.32 -10.68
C TYR A 33 -30.76 -1.35 -10.90
N VAL A 34 -30.25 -1.95 -9.82
CA VAL A 34 -29.24 -3.02 -9.91
C VAL A 34 -29.81 -4.25 -10.61
N GLU A 35 -31.03 -4.66 -10.25
CA GLU A 35 -31.74 -5.79 -10.88
C GLU A 35 -31.93 -5.56 -12.39
N GLU A 36 -32.35 -4.35 -12.77
CA GLU A 36 -32.55 -4.00 -14.17
C GLU A 36 -31.23 -3.96 -14.95
N MET A 37 -30.13 -3.53 -14.33
CA MET A 37 -28.80 -3.59 -14.94
C MET A 37 -28.33 -5.02 -15.16
N ILE A 38 -28.50 -5.90 -14.17
CA ILE A 38 -28.14 -7.32 -14.29
C ILE A 38 -28.95 -7.97 -15.40
N ARG A 39 -30.27 -7.72 -15.44
CA ARG A 39 -31.15 -8.25 -16.48
C ARG A 39 -30.79 -7.74 -17.88
N LYS A 40 -30.50 -6.44 -18.04
CA LYS A 40 -30.04 -5.88 -19.31
C LYS A 40 -28.71 -6.47 -19.77
N ALA A 41 -27.80 -6.75 -18.83
CA ALA A 41 -26.52 -7.41 -19.14
C ALA A 41 -26.72 -8.88 -19.54
N GLN A 42 -27.67 -9.60 -18.92
CA GLN A 42 -28.08 -10.94 -19.34
C GLN A 42 -28.72 -10.96 -20.73
N GLU A 43 -29.64 -10.03 -21.02
CA GLU A 43 -30.30 -9.91 -22.32
C GLU A 43 -29.32 -9.57 -23.45
N ARG A 44 -28.22 -8.87 -23.14
CA ARG A 44 -27.12 -8.57 -24.08
C ARG A 44 -26.15 -9.74 -24.28
N GLY A 45 -26.28 -10.80 -23.50
CA GLY A 45 -25.31 -11.89 -23.49
C GLY A 45 -23.95 -11.48 -22.92
N ASP A 46 -23.86 -10.43 -22.08
CA ASP A 46 -22.60 -10.00 -21.45
C ASP A 46 -22.02 -11.09 -20.52
N PHE A 47 -22.85 -12.06 -20.12
CA PHE A 47 -22.47 -13.25 -19.36
C PHE A 47 -22.19 -14.48 -20.24
N ASP A 48 -22.53 -14.43 -21.52
CA ASP A 48 -22.25 -15.50 -22.48
C ASP A 48 -20.80 -15.33 -22.98
N HIS A 49 -20.05 -16.43 -23.04
CA HIS A 49 -18.61 -16.45 -23.37
C HIS A 49 -17.65 -15.86 -22.33
N LEU A 50 -18.06 -15.74 -21.07
CA LEU A 50 -17.12 -15.44 -19.99
C LEU A 50 -15.97 -16.45 -19.95
N LYS A 51 -14.77 -15.95 -19.66
CA LYS A 51 -13.56 -16.76 -19.54
C LYS A 51 -13.75 -17.82 -18.44
N GLY A 52 -13.95 -19.08 -18.84
CA GLY A 52 -14.19 -20.20 -17.92
C GLY A 52 -15.64 -20.68 -17.83
N MET A 53 -16.57 -20.11 -18.61
CA MET A 53 -17.96 -20.56 -18.68
C MET A 53 -18.05 -22.06 -19.01
N GLY A 54 -18.73 -22.83 -18.15
CA GLY A 54 -18.91 -24.28 -18.30
C GLY A 54 -17.68 -25.14 -17.99
N LYS A 55 -16.54 -24.54 -17.63
CA LYS A 55 -15.35 -25.28 -17.21
C LYS A 55 -15.39 -25.49 -15.70
N PRO A 56 -14.95 -26.66 -15.19
CA PRO A 56 -14.80 -26.86 -13.76
C PRO A 56 -13.85 -25.79 -13.22
N LEU A 57 -14.24 -25.19 -12.08
CA LEU A 57 -13.41 -24.21 -11.39
C LEU A 57 -12.06 -24.85 -11.10
N GLN A 58 -10.98 -24.33 -11.68
CA GLN A 58 -9.62 -24.75 -11.36
C GLN A 58 -9.27 -24.24 -9.97
N LEU A 59 -9.64 -25.02 -8.96
CA LEU A 59 -9.13 -24.88 -7.62
C LEU A 59 -7.69 -25.39 -7.66
N ASP A 60 -6.72 -24.53 -7.95
CA ASP A 60 -5.32 -24.87 -7.72
C ASP A 60 -5.19 -25.31 -6.26
N ALA A 61 -5.00 -26.60 -6.03
CA ALA A 61 -5.00 -27.25 -4.71
C ALA A 61 -3.80 -26.83 -3.82
N HIS A 62 -3.02 -25.84 -4.27
CA HIS A 62 -1.87 -25.27 -3.59
C HIS A 62 -2.16 -23.90 -2.95
N GLN A 63 -3.44 -23.54 -2.80
CA GLN A 63 -3.85 -22.40 -1.99
C GLN A 63 -3.73 -22.75 -0.49
N THR A 64 -2.50 -22.93 -0.02
CA THR A 64 -2.15 -23.19 1.38
C THR A 64 -2.20 -21.94 2.27
N ASP A 65 -2.37 -20.76 1.67
CA ASP A 65 -2.28 -19.48 2.36
C ASP A 65 -3.66 -18.80 2.40
N ASP A 66 -4.05 -18.24 3.55
CA ASP A 66 -5.38 -17.68 3.82
C ASP A 66 -5.83 -16.64 2.77
N ASN A 67 -4.87 -15.95 2.14
CA ASN A 67 -5.12 -14.88 1.18
C ASN A 67 -5.14 -15.33 -0.30
N SER A 68 -4.89 -16.60 -0.58
CA SER A 68 -4.76 -17.10 -1.95
C SER A 68 -6.03 -16.87 -2.79
N MET A 69 -7.20 -17.00 -2.17
CA MET A 69 -8.50 -16.79 -2.83
C MET A 69 -8.72 -15.31 -3.15
N ALA A 70 -8.33 -14.41 -2.24
CA ALA A 70 -8.42 -12.96 -2.45
C ALA A 70 -7.49 -12.51 -3.58
N TYR A 71 -6.25 -13.02 -3.64
CA TYR A 71 -5.32 -12.73 -4.72
C TYR A 71 -5.81 -13.27 -6.07
N GLY A 72 -6.47 -14.43 -6.10
CA GLY A 72 -7.11 -14.99 -7.29
C GLY A 72 -8.23 -14.09 -7.84
N ILE A 73 -9.09 -13.55 -6.97
CA ILE A 73 -10.15 -12.62 -7.36
C ILE A 73 -9.57 -11.32 -7.93
N LEU A 74 -8.55 -10.75 -7.28
CA LEU A 74 -7.88 -9.53 -7.77
C LEU A 74 -7.24 -9.73 -9.15
N LYS A 75 -6.51 -10.84 -9.32
CA LYS A 75 -5.88 -11.21 -10.60
C LYS A 75 -6.91 -11.42 -11.71
N ASN A 76 -8.08 -11.98 -11.39
CA ASN A 76 -9.14 -12.22 -12.36
C ASN A 76 -9.88 -10.94 -12.79
N ASN A 77 -9.80 -9.86 -12.00
CA ASN A 77 -10.43 -8.56 -12.29
C ASN A 77 -9.43 -7.50 -12.76
N ASP A 78 -8.21 -7.89 -13.20
CA ASP A 78 -7.11 -6.99 -13.60
C ASP A 78 -6.66 -5.99 -12.50
N TYR A 79 -6.95 -6.27 -11.22
CA TYR A 79 -6.52 -5.44 -10.10
C TYR A 79 -5.20 -5.93 -9.50
N VAL A 80 -4.30 -4.99 -9.20
CA VAL A 80 -3.02 -5.27 -8.55
C VAL A 80 -3.21 -5.29 -7.02
N PRO A 81 -2.84 -6.38 -6.33
CA PRO A 81 -2.89 -6.45 -4.87
C PRO A 81 -2.14 -5.31 -4.18
N PHE A 82 -2.65 -4.90 -3.03
CA PHE A 82 -2.13 -3.78 -2.24
C PHE A 82 -0.64 -3.94 -1.90
N GLU A 83 -0.21 -5.16 -1.60
CA GLU A 83 1.16 -5.53 -1.25
C GLU A 83 2.13 -5.23 -2.39
N ILE A 84 1.75 -5.53 -3.63
CA ILE A 84 2.58 -5.24 -4.82
C ILE A 84 2.70 -3.73 -5.03
N GLN A 85 1.61 -2.98 -4.81
CA GLN A 85 1.66 -1.52 -4.89
C GLN A 85 2.57 -0.93 -3.81
N LEU A 86 2.46 -1.43 -2.58
CA LEU A 86 3.27 -1.00 -1.45
C LEU A 86 4.76 -1.31 -1.66
N GLN A 87 5.08 -2.48 -2.23
CA GLN A 87 6.46 -2.81 -2.63
C GLN A 87 7.04 -1.79 -3.61
N LYS A 88 6.29 -1.46 -4.68
CA LYS A 88 6.74 -0.45 -5.66
C LYS A 88 6.96 0.92 -5.03
N GLN A 89 6.10 1.31 -4.09
CA GLN A 89 6.26 2.56 -3.35
C GLN A 89 7.52 2.55 -2.48
N ILE A 90 7.78 1.46 -1.76
CA ILE A 90 9.00 1.30 -0.96
C ILE A 90 10.25 1.42 -1.85
N ASP A 91 10.27 0.72 -2.98
CA ASP A 91 11.42 0.74 -3.90
C ASP A 91 11.66 2.14 -4.48
N ALA A 92 10.59 2.85 -4.87
CA ALA A 92 10.67 4.23 -5.34
C ALA A 92 11.16 5.21 -4.26
N ASP A 93 10.75 5.02 -3.01
CA ASP A 93 11.18 5.87 -1.89
C ASP A 93 12.66 5.64 -1.54
N ILE A 94 13.12 4.39 -1.55
CA ILE A 94 14.54 4.05 -1.37
C ILE A 94 15.37 4.71 -2.47
N GLU A 95 14.92 4.62 -3.72
CA GLU A 95 15.65 5.19 -4.85
C GLU A 95 15.72 6.73 -4.75
N ARG A 96 14.61 7.38 -4.36
CA ARG A 96 14.55 8.83 -4.13
C ARG A 96 15.52 9.26 -3.03
N ALA A 97 15.48 8.60 -1.88
CA ALA A 97 16.39 8.89 -0.77
C ALA A 97 17.85 8.72 -1.19
N GLY A 98 18.16 7.67 -1.96
CA GLY A 98 19.50 7.43 -2.47
C GLY A 98 19.99 8.46 -3.51
N ARG A 99 19.11 9.02 -4.35
CA ARG A 99 19.50 10.03 -5.35
C ARG A 99 20.05 11.30 -4.72
N GLU A 100 19.37 11.83 -3.71
CA GLU A 100 19.79 13.03 -2.98
C GLU A 100 21.19 12.85 -2.36
N ILE A 101 21.40 11.71 -1.70
CA ILE A 101 22.69 11.38 -1.07
C ILE A 101 23.81 11.23 -2.12
N ARG A 102 23.56 10.50 -3.22
CA ARG A 102 24.54 10.36 -4.31
C ARG A 102 24.92 11.70 -4.92
N TYR A 103 23.96 12.62 -5.07
CA TYR A 103 24.21 13.96 -5.58
C TYR A 103 25.18 14.73 -4.67
N LEU A 104 24.96 14.73 -3.35
CA LEU A 104 25.85 15.40 -2.39
C LEU A 104 27.25 14.78 -2.36
N ILE A 105 27.36 13.45 -2.45
CA ILE A 105 28.65 12.75 -2.55
C ILE A 105 29.40 13.17 -3.82
N ALA A 106 28.72 13.20 -4.97
CA ALA A 106 29.32 13.65 -6.22
C ALA A 106 29.75 15.13 -6.14
N GLN A 107 28.90 15.98 -5.56
CA GLN A 107 29.21 17.39 -5.34
C GLN A 107 30.45 17.56 -4.44
N ARG A 108 30.57 16.78 -3.35
CA ARG A 108 31.75 16.79 -2.48
C ARG A 108 33.02 16.45 -3.24
N LYS A 109 32.98 15.38 -4.04
CA LYS A 109 34.12 14.94 -4.87
C LYS A 109 34.52 16.01 -5.89
N HIS A 110 33.54 16.66 -6.52
CA HIS A 110 33.80 17.77 -7.43
C HIS A 110 34.45 18.96 -6.72
N LEU A 111 33.97 19.34 -5.53
CA LEU A 111 34.55 20.43 -4.75
C LEU A 111 35.97 20.14 -4.29
N SER A 112 36.30 18.90 -3.92
CA SER A 112 37.65 18.51 -3.53
C SER A 112 38.62 18.39 -4.72
N ALA A 113 38.12 18.11 -5.93
CA ALA A 113 38.95 17.95 -7.13
C ALA A 113 39.29 19.28 -7.83
N ARG A 114 38.67 20.39 -7.43
CA ARG A 114 38.97 21.72 -7.98
C ARG A 114 40.38 22.16 -7.59
N LYS A 115 41.09 22.83 -8.51
CA LYS A 115 42.42 23.41 -8.27
C LYS A 115 42.39 24.55 -7.25
N ILE A 116 41.27 25.27 -7.16
CA ILE A 116 41.08 26.38 -6.24
C ILE A 116 40.21 25.88 -5.09
N ALA A 117 40.66 26.14 -3.86
CA ALA A 117 39.91 25.78 -2.67
C ALA A 117 38.54 26.49 -2.65
N PRO A 118 37.46 25.81 -2.23
CA PRO A 118 36.15 26.45 -2.08
C PRO A 118 36.19 27.64 -1.11
N PHE A 119 35.43 28.68 -1.41
CA PHE A 119 35.30 29.84 -0.54
C PHE A 119 34.64 29.48 0.79
N GLU A 120 34.90 30.26 1.85
CA GLU A 120 34.29 30.06 3.17
C GLU A 120 32.74 30.01 3.14
N SER A 121 32.12 30.90 2.36
CA SER A 121 30.67 30.90 2.19
C SER A 121 30.15 29.63 1.49
N GLU A 122 30.90 29.09 0.54
CA GLU A 122 30.57 27.85 -0.18
C GLU A 122 30.70 26.63 0.75
N LYS A 123 31.77 26.55 1.55
CA LYS A 123 31.96 25.51 2.58
C LYS A 123 30.82 25.50 3.59
N ARG A 124 30.44 26.67 4.12
CA ARG A 124 29.35 26.79 5.09
C ARG A 124 28.02 26.35 4.51
N ARG A 125 27.69 26.78 3.28
CA ARG A 125 26.48 26.35 2.58
C ARG A 125 26.45 24.85 2.35
N PHE A 126 27.58 24.28 1.93
CA PHE A 126 27.71 22.83 1.73
C PHE A 126 27.55 22.06 3.04
N ASN A 127 28.23 22.46 4.11
CA ASN A 127 28.12 21.82 5.42
C ASN A 127 26.68 21.85 5.95
N ALA A 128 25.99 22.99 5.82
CA ALA A 128 24.59 23.11 6.20
C ALA A 128 23.67 22.20 5.37
N ALA A 129 23.93 22.08 4.07
CA ALA A 129 23.19 21.18 3.19
C ALA A 129 23.41 19.70 3.56
N VAL A 130 24.64 19.30 3.90
CA VAL A 130 24.96 17.93 4.31
C VAL A 130 24.30 17.57 5.64
N GLU A 131 24.34 18.45 6.64
CA GLU A 131 23.67 18.19 7.93
C GLU A 131 22.15 18.07 7.76
N LYS A 132 21.54 18.99 6.99
CA LYS A 132 20.11 18.92 6.66
C LYS A 132 19.76 17.62 5.93
N ALA A 133 20.57 17.24 4.94
CA ALA A 133 20.35 15.99 4.21
C ALA A 133 20.54 14.76 5.08
N ALA A 134 21.48 14.78 6.05
CA ALA A 134 21.68 13.68 6.98
C ALA A 134 20.44 13.45 7.87
N THR A 135 19.82 14.54 8.37
CA THR A 135 18.60 14.44 9.17
C THR A 135 17.41 13.97 8.32
N GLU A 136 17.24 14.54 7.12
CA GLU A 136 16.15 14.15 6.22
C GLU A 136 16.28 12.69 5.75
N TYR A 137 17.52 12.20 5.58
CA TYR A 137 17.80 10.82 5.20
C TYR A 137 17.49 9.83 6.32
N ASP A 138 17.87 10.12 7.56
CA ASP A 138 17.50 9.30 8.72
C ASP A 138 15.97 9.18 8.83
N GLU A 139 15.25 10.30 8.76
CA GLU A 139 13.79 10.32 8.80
C GLU A 139 13.14 9.59 7.61
N ALA A 140 13.71 9.72 6.41
CA ALA A 140 13.23 9.00 5.23
C ALA A 140 13.40 7.48 5.38
N LEU A 141 14.56 7.02 5.85
CA LEU A 141 14.81 5.60 6.06
C LEU A 141 13.92 5.01 7.16
N ARG A 142 13.65 5.75 8.24
CA ARG A 142 12.68 5.33 9.28
C ARG A 142 11.27 5.20 8.73
N ARG A 143 10.82 6.15 7.92
CA ARG A 143 9.51 6.08 7.24
C ARG A 143 9.42 4.88 6.31
N ILE A 144 10.49 4.58 5.57
CA ILE A 144 10.56 3.39 4.72
C ILE A 144 10.49 2.11 5.57
N ASN A 145 11.20 2.04 6.70
CA ASN A 145 11.13 0.90 7.61
C ASN A 145 9.72 0.67 8.14
N SER A 146 8.97 1.73 8.49
CA SER A 146 7.57 1.58 8.87
C SER A 146 6.73 0.95 7.75
N LYS A 147 6.94 1.34 6.49
CA LYS A 147 6.25 0.73 5.34
C LYS A 147 6.64 -0.74 5.12
N ILE A 148 7.92 -1.07 5.31
CA ILE A 148 8.42 -2.45 5.23
C ILE A 148 7.77 -3.31 6.32
N LEU A 149 7.64 -2.80 7.54
CA LEU A 149 6.94 -3.51 8.61
C LEU A 149 5.47 -3.76 8.27
N THR A 150 4.76 -2.74 7.77
CA THR A 150 3.37 -2.91 7.30
C THR A 150 3.27 -4.00 6.25
N LEU A 151 4.16 -3.98 5.25
CA LEU A 151 4.21 -5.00 4.20
C LEU A 151 4.46 -6.40 4.78
N ASN A 152 5.44 -6.55 5.67
CA ASN A 152 5.81 -7.85 6.21
C ASN A 152 4.74 -8.44 7.15
N VAL A 153 3.89 -7.60 7.73
CA VAL A 153 2.74 -8.07 8.53
C VAL A 153 1.59 -8.52 7.63
N SER A 154 1.33 -7.81 6.53
CA SER A 154 0.18 -8.12 5.66
C SER A 154 0.47 -9.16 4.58
N ALA A 155 1.72 -9.27 4.14
CA ALA A 155 2.11 -10.11 3.01
C ALA A 155 2.68 -11.46 3.47
N PRO A 156 2.58 -12.50 2.63
CA PRO A 156 3.26 -13.77 2.86
C PRO A 156 4.78 -13.60 2.89
N SER A 157 5.48 -14.54 3.55
CA SER A 157 6.94 -14.50 3.75
C SER A 157 7.75 -14.35 2.46
N SER A 158 7.23 -14.82 1.33
CA SER A 158 7.86 -14.67 0.01
C SER A 158 7.96 -13.21 -0.48
N LEU A 159 7.11 -12.33 0.04
CA LEU A 159 7.05 -10.90 -0.32
C LEU A 159 7.70 -10.00 0.73
N HIS A 160 8.26 -10.57 1.80
CA HIS A 160 8.89 -9.80 2.87
C HIS A 160 10.15 -9.08 2.38
N LYS A 161 10.35 -7.86 2.84
CA LYS A 161 11.57 -7.07 2.61
C LYS A 161 12.38 -6.95 3.91
N PRO A 162 13.73 -6.98 3.84
CA PRO A 162 14.56 -6.78 5.01
C PRO A 162 14.46 -5.33 5.52
N ILE A 163 14.52 -5.16 6.85
CA ILE A 163 14.53 -3.83 7.47
C ILE A 163 15.86 -3.13 7.18
N LEU A 164 15.81 -1.85 6.83
CA LEU A 164 16.98 -1.03 6.56
C LEU A 164 17.68 -0.65 7.87
N LYS A 165 19.00 -0.82 7.91
CA LYS A 165 19.83 -0.45 9.06
C LYS A 165 20.16 1.04 9.02
N VAL A 166 19.23 1.86 9.51
CA VAL A 166 19.31 3.33 9.41
C VAL A 166 20.63 3.90 9.95
N GLY A 167 21.06 3.46 11.13
CA GLY A 167 22.28 3.98 11.76
C GLY A 167 23.55 3.71 10.94
N GLU A 168 23.68 2.50 10.38
CA GLU A 168 24.83 2.14 9.53
C GLU A 168 24.83 2.97 8.23
N MET A 169 23.66 3.12 7.58
CA MET A 169 23.55 3.85 6.31
C MET A 169 23.82 5.36 6.48
N VAL A 170 23.32 5.98 7.56
CA VAL A 170 23.57 7.40 7.85
C VAL A 170 25.04 7.62 8.24
N ALA A 171 25.64 6.69 8.99
CA ALA A 171 27.06 6.74 9.34
C ALA A 171 27.94 6.63 8.09
N GLU A 172 27.63 5.71 7.17
CA GLU A 172 28.32 5.56 5.89
C GLU A 172 28.24 6.85 5.07
N PHE A 173 27.06 7.47 4.98
CA PHE A 173 26.90 8.77 4.32
C PHE A 173 27.80 9.85 4.92
N ARG A 174 27.84 9.98 6.26
CA ARG A 174 28.69 10.94 6.96
C ARG A 174 30.18 10.69 6.71
N GLN A 175 30.59 9.42 6.60
CA GLN A 175 31.99 9.05 6.27
C GLN A 175 32.36 9.41 4.84
N GLN A 176 31.46 9.20 3.87
CA GLN A 176 31.70 9.53 2.46
C GLN A 176 31.62 11.04 2.19
N CYS A 177 30.89 11.79 3.01
CA CYS A 177 30.73 13.24 2.93
C CYS A 177 31.21 13.95 4.21
N PRO A 178 32.53 13.98 4.48
CA PRO A 178 33.03 14.73 5.63
C PRO A 178 32.82 16.22 5.41
N LEU A 179 32.37 16.90 6.47
CA LEU A 179 32.22 18.36 6.51
C LEU A 179 33.57 19.04 6.28
N PHE A 180 33.54 20.23 5.69
CA PHE A 180 34.72 21.09 5.61
C PHE A 180 35.04 21.67 6.99
N GLU A 181 36.33 21.72 7.34
CA GLU A 181 36.81 22.45 8.50
C GLU A 181 36.48 23.95 8.38
N ARG A 182 36.16 24.56 9.53
CA ARG A 182 35.82 25.98 9.68
C ARG A 182 37.05 26.88 9.66
#